data_AF-A0A2W6UM13-F1
#
_entry.id   AF-A0A2W6UM13-F1
#
_cell.length_a   1.000
_cell.length_b   1.000
_cell.length_c   1.000
_cell.angle_alpha   90.00
_cell.angle_beta   90.00
_cell.angle_gamma   90.00
#
_symmetry.space_group_name_H-M   'P 1'
#
loop_
_entity.id
_entity.type
_entity.pdbx_description
1 polymer ?
#
loop_
_entity_poly.entity_id
_entity_poly.type
_entity_poly.pdbx_seq_one_letter_code
_entity_poly.pdbx_strand_id
1 'polypeptide(L)'
;MSWSDLGLPEAPEPSGNEAPAPRPRREPKPPKPPKPPKPPREPRDRGDDGDGGSRTPLILGIIAGVLLVAVVVTLGIALTRPSSDANPTTPPTSDPASAAPTAQPTSTATSSPDEVGAPVALQFAGTGFTLVDANKKAVFTYQWRDKVDGAVAALTKAFGAAPTQRVEAGDGTSYPDYTIYQWDGFLLYDMVDGTGGAQRATFTQPSYATFSRTDVGEIRLTAEHGIAIGATVDAVRAARPDKEIPRGSAGSIRFVFDLARSKAGPPVQYSMVVDTDGTSVTAVLYYFAAGS
;
A
#
# COMPACT_ATOMS: atom_id res chain seq x y z
N MET A 1 40.70 -81.36 -17.53
CA MET A 1 41.51 -81.20 -16.32
C MET A 1 42.72 -80.32 -16.62
N SER A 2 43.00 -79.38 -15.69
CA SER A 2 44.28 -78.71 -15.36
C SER A 2 45.04 -77.87 -16.40
N TRP A 3 45.28 -76.60 -16.01
CA TRP A 3 46.57 -75.92 -16.05
C TRP A 3 46.71 -75.19 -14.70
N SER A 4 47.84 -75.37 -14.02
CA SER A 4 48.26 -74.68 -12.79
C SER A 4 47.72 -75.18 -11.44
N ASP A 5 47.24 -76.43 -11.37
CA ASP A 5 47.12 -77.22 -10.13
C ASP A 5 48.49 -77.58 -9.51
N LEU A 6 49.54 -76.80 -9.80
CA LEU A 6 50.95 -77.06 -9.53
C LEU A 6 51.66 -75.72 -9.32
N GLY A 7 51.79 -75.31 -8.06
CA GLY A 7 52.27 -73.99 -7.68
C GLY A 7 53.53 -73.48 -8.41
N LEU A 8 53.40 -72.24 -8.87
CA LEU A 8 54.44 -71.22 -9.14
C LEU A 8 55.40 -71.47 -10.33
N PRO A 9 56.06 -70.41 -10.86
CA PRO A 9 55.82 -68.95 -10.86
C PRO A 9 55.50 -68.46 -12.30
N GLU A 10 55.14 -67.21 -12.59
CA GLU A 10 56.08 -66.11 -12.81
C GLU A 10 55.31 -64.77 -12.91
N ALA A 11 55.88 -63.75 -12.27
CA ALA A 11 55.28 -62.43 -12.11
C ALA A 11 55.53 -61.54 -13.33
N PRO A 12 54.52 -60.83 -13.84
CA PRO A 12 54.73 -59.66 -14.67
C PRO A 12 54.71 -58.36 -13.82
N GLU A 13 55.61 -57.46 -14.21
CA GLU A 13 56.06 -56.25 -13.52
C GLU A 13 54.97 -55.20 -13.17
N PRO A 14 55.21 -54.37 -12.13
CA PRO A 14 54.25 -53.38 -11.66
C PRO A 14 54.16 -52.15 -12.58
N SER A 15 53.04 -52.05 -13.30
CA SER A 15 52.59 -50.83 -13.95
C SER A 15 52.19 -49.79 -12.89
N GLY A 16 52.85 -48.64 -12.95
CA GLY A 16 52.66 -47.53 -12.02
C GLY A 16 51.23 -47.00 -12.03
N ASN A 17 50.63 -46.96 -10.83
CA ASN A 17 49.55 -46.06 -10.44
C ASN A 17 49.46 -46.06 -8.91
N GLU A 18 50.46 -45.45 -8.27
CA GLU A 18 50.44 -45.15 -6.84
C GLU A 18 49.52 -43.96 -6.59
N ALA A 19 48.47 -44.16 -5.79
CA ALA A 19 47.51 -43.12 -5.44
C ALA A 19 48.18 -42.03 -4.57
N PRO A 20 48.01 -40.73 -4.85
CA PRO A 20 48.62 -39.70 -4.03
C PRO A 20 47.89 -39.55 -2.68
N ALA A 21 48.67 -39.59 -1.60
CA ALA A 21 48.22 -39.40 -0.21
C ALA A 21 47.54 -38.03 0.03
N PRO A 22 46.59 -37.92 1.00
CA PRO A 22 45.87 -36.69 1.28
C PRO A 22 46.77 -35.61 1.92
N ARG A 23 46.70 -34.38 1.41
CA ARG A 23 47.48 -33.22 1.89
C ARG A 23 46.94 -32.72 3.26
N PRO A 24 47.81 -32.22 4.16
CA PRO A 24 47.39 -31.64 5.44
C PRO A 24 46.57 -30.34 5.24
N ARG A 25 45.46 -30.19 6.00
CA ARG A 25 44.60 -29.00 5.98
C ARG A 25 45.36 -27.79 6.53
N ARG A 26 45.41 -26.70 5.76
CA ARG A 26 45.87 -25.37 6.22
C ARG A 26 44.81 -24.75 7.13
N GLU A 27 45.22 -24.26 8.30
CA GLU A 27 44.36 -23.49 9.20
C GLU A 27 43.86 -22.19 8.55
N PRO A 28 42.64 -21.72 8.87
CA PRO A 28 42.11 -20.46 8.34
C PRO A 28 42.90 -19.26 8.89
N LYS A 29 43.35 -18.37 8.00
CA LYS A 29 43.95 -17.09 8.42
C LYS A 29 42.93 -16.23 9.18
N PRO A 30 43.34 -15.53 10.25
CA PRO A 30 42.45 -14.61 10.96
C PRO A 30 41.97 -13.46 10.05
N PRO A 31 40.73 -12.96 10.24
CA PRO A 31 40.17 -11.92 9.40
C PRO A 31 40.91 -10.60 9.56
N LYS A 32 41.09 -9.88 8.46
CA LYS A 32 41.72 -8.55 8.46
C LYS A 32 40.84 -7.55 9.23
N PRO A 33 41.44 -6.62 9.99
CA PRO A 33 40.67 -5.57 10.65
C PRO A 33 39.97 -4.67 9.62
N PRO A 34 38.74 -4.18 9.93
CA PRO A 34 37.98 -3.35 9.02
C PRO A 34 38.69 -2.01 8.75
N LYS A 35 38.63 -1.55 7.50
CA LYS A 35 39.15 -0.24 7.12
C LYS A 35 38.33 0.87 7.81
N PRO A 36 38.97 1.94 8.31
CA PRO A 36 38.25 3.07 8.90
C PRO A 36 37.34 3.74 7.85
N PRO A 37 36.19 4.30 8.27
CA PRO A 37 35.25 4.93 7.36
C PRO A 37 35.88 6.16 6.69
N LYS A 38 35.59 6.35 5.40
CA LYS A 38 36.02 7.53 4.65
C LYS A 38 35.35 8.79 5.26
N PRO A 39 36.08 9.90 5.41
CA PRO A 39 35.48 11.15 5.85
C PRO A 39 34.42 11.64 4.85
N PRO A 40 33.38 12.37 5.31
CA PRO A 40 32.36 12.96 4.44
C PRO A 40 33.00 13.81 3.35
N ARG A 41 32.54 13.66 2.11
CA ARG A 41 32.93 14.57 1.02
C ARG A 41 32.34 15.95 1.32
N GLU A 42 33.20 16.96 1.42
CA GLU A 42 32.76 18.35 1.37
C GLU A 42 32.08 18.66 0.03
N PRO A 43 31.07 19.55 0.01
CA PRO A 43 30.40 19.95 -1.21
C PRO A 43 31.41 20.72 -2.07
N ARG A 44 31.69 20.22 -3.28
CA ARG A 44 32.37 21.04 -4.28
C ARG A 44 31.39 22.06 -4.81
N ASP A 45 31.62 23.32 -4.46
CA ASP A 45 31.21 24.44 -5.30
C ASP A 45 31.81 24.23 -6.68
N ARG A 46 30.94 24.06 -7.67
CA ARG A 46 31.30 24.17 -9.08
C ARG A 46 30.17 24.94 -9.75
N GLY A 47 30.49 26.17 -10.10
CA GLY A 47 29.64 27.06 -10.87
C GLY A 47 29.33 26.51 -12.26
N ASP A 48 28.19 26.99 -12.73
CA ASP A 48 27.81 27.38 -14.09
C ASP A 48 28.21 26.44 -15.24
N ASP A 49 27.20 25.73 -15.75
CA ASP A 49 26.82 25.66 -17.17
C ASP A 49 26.09 24.33 -17.43
N GLY A 50 24.75 24.37 -17.39
CA GLY A 50 23.91 23.23 -17.73
C GLY A 50 22.51 23.38 -17.16
N ASP A 51 21.61 23.93 -17.99
CA ASP A 51 20.15 24.05 -17.89
C ASP A 51 19.46 22.95 -17.05
N GLY A 52 19.53 23.10 -15.74
CA GLY A 52 18.91 22.24 -14.74
C GLY A 52 18.05 23.11 -13.85
N GLY A 53 16.85 23.43 -14.33
CA GLY A 53 15.88 24.28 -13.64
C GLY A 53 15.77 23.91 -12.16
N SER A 54 16.24 24.82 -11.32
CA SER A 54 16.10 24.79 -9.87
C SER A 54 14.64 24.47 -9.51
N ARG A 55 14.39 23.28 -8.94
CA ARG A 55 13.05 22.88 -8.46
C ARG A 55 12.70 23.55 -7.13
N THR A 56 13.66 24.21 -6.49
CA THR A 56 13.50 24.91 -5.21
C THR A 56 12.42 25.99 -5.25
N PRO A 57 12.36 26.90 -6.25
CA PRO A 57 11.24 27.86 -6.37
C PRO A 57 9.89 27.19 -6.72
N LEU A 58 9.89 26.07 -7.44
CA LEU A 58 8.66 25.31 -7.74
C LEU A 58 8.08 24.66 -6.47
N ILE A 59 8.94 24.08 -5.64
CA ILE A 59 8.58 23.46 -4.35
C ILE A 59 8.00 24.51 -3.38
N LEU A 60 8.57 25.72 -3.34
CA LEU A 60 8.03 26.84 -2.55
C LEU A 60 6.67 27.32 -3.04
N GLY A 61 6.46 27.40 -4.37
CA GLY A 61 5.17 27.77 -4.96
C GLY A 61 4.05 26.75 -4.67
N ILE A 62 4.39 25.46 -4.63
CA ILE A 62 3.44 24.37 -4.36
C ILE A 62 3.03 24.35 -2.87
N ILE A 63 3.95 24.58 -1.94
CA ILE A 63 3.64 24.67 -0.50
C ILE A 63 2.67 25.84 -0.22
N ALA A 64 2.83 26.97 -0.91
CA ALA A 64 1.92 28.11 -0.80
C ALA A 64 0.52 27.81 -1.37
N GLY A 65 0.42 27.08 -2.48
CA GLY A 65 -0.86 26.63 -3.04
C GLY A 65 -1.60 25.64 -2.13
N VAL A 66 -0.88 24.72 -1.47
CA VAL A 66 -1.43 23.73 -0.53
C VAL A 66 -1.99 24.39 0.74
N LEU A 67 -1.31 25.43 1.26
CA LEU A 67 -1.81 26.21 2.39
C LEU A 67 -3.12 26.95 2.07
N LEU A 68 -3.26 27.49 0.85
CA LEU A 68 -4.47 28.18 0.43
C LEU A 68 -5.68 27.22 0.39
N VAL A 69 -5.51 26.01 -0.13
CA VAL A 69 -6.59 25.00 -0.19
C VAL A 69 -7.00 24.54 1.22
N ALA A 70 -6.05 24.34 2.12
CA ALA A 70 -6.34 24.00 3.52
C ALA A 70 -7.15 25.10 4.25
N VAL A 71 -6.88 26.38 3.96
CA VAL A 71 -7.65 27.52 4.52
C VAL A 71 -9.06 27.57 3.94
N VAL A 72 -9.24 27.33 2.63
CA VAL A 72 -10.58 27.31 2.02
C VAL A 72 -11.44 26.19 2.57
N VAL A 73 -10.87 25.00 2.80
CA VAL A 73 -11.60 23.86 3.38
C VAL A 73 -11.96 24.10 4.85
N THR A 74 -11.07 24.66 5.65
CA THR A 74 -11.39 25.00 7.06
C THR A 74 -12.43 26.12 7.16
N LEU A 75 -12.39 27.11 6.26
CA LEU A 75 -13.38 28.20 6.24
C LEU A 75 -14.76 27.72 5.74
N GLY A 76 -14.81 26.77 4.80
CA GLY A 76 -16.05 26.14 4.34
C GLY A 76 -16.77 25.34 5.42
N ILE A 77 -16.03 24.66 6.31
CA ILE A 77 -16.58 23.93 7.47
C ILE A 77 -17.02 24.90 8.59
N ALA A 78 -16.37 26.06 8.72
CA ALA A 78 -16.76 27.08 9.70
C ALA A 78 -18.05 27.83 9.30
N LEU A 79 -18.25 28.09 8.00
CA LEU A 79 -19.40 28.85 7.47
C LEU A 79 -20.68 28.02 7.23
N THR A 80 -20.59 26.69 7.28
CA THR A 80 -21.75 25.79 7.11
C THR A 80 -22.27 25.21 8.43
N ARG A 81 -21.82 25.73 9.58
CA ARG A 81 -22.48 25.43 10.86
C ARG A 81 -23.91 26.00 10.81
N PRO A 82 -24.96 25.17 10.96
CA PRO A 82 -26.30 25.70 11.14
C PRO A 82 -26.34 26.50 12.44
N SER A 83 -26.44 27.82 12.32
CA SER A 83 -26.84 28.70 13.41
C SER A 83 -28.21 28.23 13.90
N SER A 84 -28.24 27.61 15.09
CA SER A 84 -29.48 27.48 15.84
C SER A 84 -29.78 28.85 16.42
N ASP A 85 -30.47 29.68 15.65
CA ASP A 85 -31.03 30.94 16.11
C ASP A 85 -32.05 30.64 17.23
N ALA A 86 -31.64 30.96 18.46
CA ALA A 86 -32.52 31.03 19.60
C ALA A 86 -33.43 32.26 19.43
N ASN A 87 -34.71 32.01 19.19
CA ASN A 87 -35.74 33.03 19.04
C ASN A 87 -35.95 33.80 20.38
N PRO A 88 -36.35 35.09 20.36
CA PRO A 88 -36.32 35.96 21.52
C PRO A 88 -37.54 35.79 22.43
N THR A 89 -37.30 35.91 23.73
CA THR A 89 -38.28 35.99 24.81
C THR A 89 -39.14 37.26 24.69
N THR A 90 -40.47 37.11 24.71
CA THR A 90 -41.41 38.12 25.22
C THR A 90 -42.58 37.43 25.96
N PRO A 91 -43.00 37.91 27.16
CA PRO A 91 -44.31 37.62 27.76
C PRO A 91 -45.25 38.84 27.59
N PRO A 92 -46.55 38.86 28.00
CA PRO A 92 -47.32 37.85 28.76
C PRO A 92 -48.79 37.56 28.26
N THR A 93 -49.42 36.57 28.93
CA THR A 93 -50.86 36.44 29.31
C THR A 93 -52.00 36.44 28.27
N SER A 94 -52.69 35.29 28.12
CA SER A 94 -54.11 35.03 28.48
C SER A 94 -54.62 33.71 27.86
N ASP A 95 -55.12 32.80 28.69
CA ASP A 95 -56.04 31.70 28.33
C ASP A 95 -57.46 32.31 28.11
N PRO A 96 -58.45 31.69 27.42
CA PRO A 96 -58.64 30.25 27.19
C PRO A 96 -59.16 29.82 25.79
N ALA A 97 -58.83 28.59 25.37
CA ALA A 97 -59.77 27.65 24.73
C ALA A 97 -59.03 26.38 24.27
N SER A 98 -59.38 25.26 24.90
CA SER A 98 -58.96 23.91 24.54
C SER A 98 -59.43 23.53 23.13
N ALA A 99 -58.51 23.53 22.16
CA ALA A 99 -58.63 22.77 20.91
C ALA A 99 -57.62 21.62 20.94
N ALA A 100 -58.12 20.40 20.78
CA ALA A 100 -57.31 19.19 20.81
C ALA A 100 -56.22 19.23 19.71
N PRO A 101 -54.97 18.85 19.99
CA PRO A 101 -53.93 18.78 18.98
C PRO A 101 -54.28 17.66 18.00
N THR A 102 -54.46 18.01 16.73
CA THR A 102 -54.53 17.04 15.65
C THR A 102 -53.15 16.41 15.52
N ALA A 103 -53.05 15.09 15.66
CA ALA A 103 -51.78 14.38 15.54
C ALA A 103 -51.16 14.65 14.17
N GLN A 104 -49.98 15.28 14.16
CA GLN A 104 -49.15 15.37 12.97
C GLN A 104 -48.73 13.94 12.58
N PRO A 105 -48.92 13.50 11.32
CA PRO A 105 -48.48 12.18 10.92
C PRO A 105 -46.96 12.09 11.05
N THR A 106 -46.50 11.21 11.94
CA THR A 106 -45.11 10.79 12.01
C THR A 106 -44.79 10.09 10.69
N SER A 107 -44.12 10.78 9.77
CA SER A 107 -43.56 10.15 8.58
C SER A 107 -42.45 9.20 9.03
N THR A 108 -42.79 7.93 9.24
CA THR A 108 -41.79 6.87 9.32
C THR A 108 -41.15 6.80 7.94
N ALA A 109 -39.94 7.36 7.80
CA ALA A 109 -39.15 7.19 6.60
C ALA A 109 -38.79 5.71 6.50
N THR A 110 -39.59 4.96 5.72
CA THR A 110 -39.24 3.62 5.28
C THR A 110 -38.15 3.81 4.24
N SER A 111 -36.88 3.61 4.62
CA SER A 111 -35.77 3.57 3.67
C SER A 111 -36.07 2.52 2.62
N SER A 112 -35.96 2.92 1.35
CA SER A 112 -36.24 2.02 0.23
C SER A 112 -35.19 0.90 0.23
N PRO A 113 -35.57 -0.37 0.00
CA PRO A 113 -34.61 -1.46 -0.14
C PRO A 113 -33.51 -1.20 -1.17
N ASP A 114 -33.75 -0.29 -2.12
CA ASP A 114 -32.81 0.09 -3.18
C ASP A 114 -31.88 1.26 -2.81
N GLU A 115 -32.12 1.96 -1.71
CA GLU A 115 -31.27 3.06 -1.25
C GLU A 115 -29.86 2.55 -0.88
N VAL A 116 -28.85 3.35 -1.21
CA VAL A 116 -27.44 3.09 -0.84
C VAL A 116 -27.18 3.75 0.50
N GLY A 117 -26.74 2.96 1.48
CA GLY A 117 -26.48 3.44 2.83
C GLY A 117 -25.12 4.13 3.00
N ALA A 118 -24.81 4.49 4.26
CA ALA A 118 -23.47 4.96 4.63
C ALA A 118 -22.42 3.84 4.43
N PRO A 119 -21.18 4.18 4.03
CA PRO A 119 -20.14 3.18 3.85
C PRO A 119 -19.72 2.58 5.19
N VAL A 120 -19.51 1.27 5.23
CA VAL A 120 -19.04 0.52 6.41
C VAL A 120 -17.77 -0.29 6.12
N ALA A 121 -17.42 -0.49 4.85
CA ALA A 121 -16.22 -1.24 4.47
C ALA A 121 -15.59 -0.71 3.19
N LEU A 122 -14.26 -0.81 3.11
CA LEU A 122 -13.46 -0.60 1.93
C LEU A 122 -12.98 -1.95 1.41
N GLN A 123 -13.54 -2.41 0.30
CA GLN A 123 -13.20 -3.69 -0.32
C GLN A 123 -12.16 -3.48 -1.41
N PHE A 124 -11.02 -4.16 -1.29
CA PHE A 124 -10.00 -4.15 -2.33
C PHE A 124 -10.24 -5.25 -3.36
N ALA A 125 -9.81 -4.97 -4.58
CA ALA A 125 -9.78 -5.91 -5.68
C ALA A 125 -8.57 -5.63 -6.57
N GLY A 126 -8.21 -6.60 -7.41
CA GLY A 126 -7.14 -6.42 -8.39
C GLY A 126 -7.26 -5.13 -9.23
N THR A 127 -8.46 -4.64 -9.55
CA THR A 127 -8.66 -3.42 -10.37
C THR A 127 -8.70 -2.10 -9.58
N GLY A 128 -8.81 -2.15 -8.25
CA GLY A 128 -9.04 -0.96 -7.45
C GLY A 128 -9.62 -1.25 -6.07
N PHE A 129 -10.49 -0.36 -5.60
CA PHE A 129 -11.26 -0.59 -4.38
C PHE A 129 -12.66 0.01 -4.47
N THR A 130 -13.56 -0.47 -3.61
CA THR A 130 -14.94 0.00 -3.50
C THR A 130 -15.32 0.21 -2.05
N LEU A 131 -15.81 1.41 -1.73
CA LEU A 131 -16.54 1.66 -0.49
C LEU A 131 -17.93 1.06 -0.63
N VAL A 132 -18.34 0.22 0.33
CA VAL A 132 -19.66 -0.40 0.34
C VAL A 132 -20.44 -0.09 1.60
N ASP A 133 -21.76 -0.12 1.50
CA ASP A 133 -22.65 -0.06 2.64
C ASP A 133 -22.81 -1.42 3.35
N ALA A 134 -23.64 -1.44 4.40
CA ALA A 134 -23.94 -2.65 5.17
C ALA A 134 -24.58 -3.78 4.32
N ASN A 135 -25.25 -3.41 3.22
CA ASN A 135 -25.88 -4.34 2.28
C ASN A 135 -24.95 -4.71 1.11
N LYS A 136 -23.66 -4.38 1.21
CA LYS A 136 -22.64 -4.60 0.17
C LYS A 136 -22.89 -3.86 -1.14
N LYS A 137 -23.73 -2.82 -1.14
CA LYS A 137 -23.91 -1.96 -2.31
C LYS A 137 -22.75 -0.98 -2.42
N ALA A 138 -22.30 -0.72 -3.65
CA ALA A 138 -21.22 0.23 -3.91
C ALA A 138 -21.69 1.66 -3.62
N VAL A 139 -21.00 2.32 -2.71
CA VAL A 139 -21.13 3.75 -2.41
C VAL A 139 -20.20 4.56 -3.32
N PHE A 140 -18.98 4.05 -3.53
CA PHE A 140 -17.98 4.67 -4.38
C PHE A 140 -16.98 3.62 -4.87
N THR A 141 -16.55 3.70 -6.13
CA THR A 141 -15.55 2.82 -6.73
C THR A 141 -14.40 3.64 -7.28
N TYR A 142 -13.19 3.18 -7.02
CA TYR A 142 -11.96 3.73 -7.58
C TYR A 142 -11.22 2.65 -8.34
N GLN A 143 -10.79 2.93 -9.57
CA GLN A 143 -9.84 2.10 -10.30
C GLN A 143 -8.44 2.68 -10.24
N TRP A 144 -7.41 1.84 -10.30
CA TRP A 144 -6.03 2.29 -10.16
C TRP A 144 -5.59 3.37 -11.16
N ARG A 145 -6.25 3.47 -12.32
CA ARG A 145 -5.97 4.49 -13.34
C ARG A 145 -6.81 5.76 -13.19
N ASP A 146 -7.84 5.78 -12.37
CA ASP A 146 -8.72 6.93 -12.21
C ASP A 146 -7.98 8.09 -11.54
N LYS A 147 -8.45 9.33 -11.68
CA LYS A 147 -7.87 10.47 -10.94
C LYS A 147 -8.19 10.35 -9.46
N VAL A 148 -7.21 10.69 -8.62
CA VAL A 148 -7.29 10.41 -7.18
C VAL A 148 -8.24 11.34 -6.41
N ASP A 149 -8.59 12.51 -6.96
CA ASP A 149 -9.39 13.53 -6.26
C ASP A 149 -10.70 12.98 -5.70
N GLY A 150 -11.44 12.23 -6.51
CA GLY A 150 -12.69 11.58 -6.10
C GLY A 150 -12.48 10.56 -4.99
N ALA A 151 -11.37 9.81 -5.06
CA ALA A 151 -11.01 8.80 -4.06
C ALA A 151 -10.63 9.45 -2.73
N VAL A 152 -9.79 10.48 -2.75
CA VAL A 152 -9.38 11.21 -1.53
C VAL A 152 -10.60 11.85 -0.88
N ALA A 153 -11.50 12.46 -1.65
CA ALA A 153 -12.73 13.04 -1.12
C ALA A 153 -13.64 11.99 -0.47
N ALA A 154 -13.86 10.85 -1.16
CA ALA A 154 -14.68 9.77 -0.64
C ALA A 154 -14.09 9.13 0.62
N LEU A 155 -12.78 8.86 0.63
CA LEU A 155 -12.06 8.29 1.78
C LEU A 155 -12.00 9.27 2.95
N THR A 156 -11.79 10.56 2.71
CA THR A 156 -11.82 11.60 3.76
C THR A 156 -13.18 11.62 4.45
N LYS A 157 -14.26 11.54 3.68
CA LYS A 157 -15.62 11.47 4.24
C LYS A 157 -15.85 10.17 5.01
N ALA A 158 -15.43 9.03 4.47
CA ALA A 158 -15.66 7.72 5.07
C ALA A 158 -14.83 7.49 6.34
N PHE A 159 -13.56 7.90 6.35
CA PHE A 159 -12.66 7.78 7.49
C PHE A 159 -12.84 8.89 8.53
N GLY A 160 -13.61 9.94 8.21
CA GLY A 160 -13.91 11.06 9.12
C GLY A 160 -12.74 12.03 9.35
N ALA A 161 -11.64 11.91 8.59
CA ALA A 161 -10.47 12.76 8.70
C ALA A 161 -9.77 12.95 7.35
N ALA A 162 -9.18 14.13 7.14
CA ALA A 162 -8.35 14.39 5.97
C ALA A 162 -7.01 13.64 6.09
N PRO A 163 -6.43 13.16 4.97
CA PRO A 163 -5.12 12.54 4.98
C PRO A 163 -4.03 13.56 5.26
N THR A 164 -2.94 13.11 5.87
CA THR A 164 -1.66 13.81 5.74
C THR A 164 -1.06 13.52 4.36
N GLN A 165 -0.36 14.50 3.79
CA GLN A 165 0.23 14.36 2.46
C GLN A 165 1.74 14.50 2.52
N ARG A 166 2.44 13.68 1.72
CA ARG A 166 3.86 13.87 1.40
C ARG A 166 4.13 13.48 -0.04
N VAL A 167 5.22 13.99 -0.59
CA VAL A 167 5.72 13.56 -1.90
C VAL A 167 6.89 12.59 -1.68
N GLU A 168 6.84 11.45 -2.35
CA GLU A 168 7.95 10.51 -2.45
C GLU A 168 8.49 10.58 -3.87
N ALA A 169 9.79 10.89 -3.99
CA ALA A 169 10.45 10.95 -5.28
C ALA A 169 10.54 9.54 -5.88
N GLY A 170 10.12 9.40 -7.13
CA GLY A 170 10.30 8.20 -7.90
C GLY A 170 11.73 8.07 -8.43
N ASP A 171 11.94 7.14 -9.35
CA ASP A 171 13.20 7.02 -10.08
C ASP A 171 13.23 7.87 -11.36
N GLY A 172 12.13 8.58 -11.66
CA GLY A 172 11.98 9.41 -12.84
C GLY A 172 11.85 8.61 -14.14
N THR A 173 11.73 7.28 -14.08
CA THR A 173 11.60 6.39 -15.23
C THR A 173 10.32 5.55 -15.12
N SER A 174 10.40 4.37 -14.51
CA SER A 174 9.28 3.43 -14.37
C SER A 174 8.41 3.76 -13.17
N TYR A 175 8.95 4.49 -12.18
CA TYR A 175 8.24 4.94 -11.00
C TYR A 175 8.12 6.46 -11.04
N PRO A 176 6.90 7.01 -11.19
CA PRO A 176 6.68 8.44 -11.07
C PRO A 176 6.95 8.90 -9.63
N ASP A 177 7.09 10.20 -9.45
CA ASP A 177 6.94 10.81 -8.13
C ASP A 177 5.51 10.50 -7.66
N TYR A 178 5.34 10.15 -6.39
CA TYR A 178 4.03 9.87 -5.81
C TYR A 178 3.66 10.91 -4.76
N THR A 179 2.44 11.41 -4.82
CA THR A 179 1.76 11.96 -3.65
C THR A 179 1.22 10.80 -2.83
N ILE A 180 1.58 10.77 -1.55
CA ILE A 180 1.12 9.77 -0.59
C ILE A 180 0.07 10.43 0.29
N TYR A 181 -1.15 9.93 0.20
CA TYR A 181 -2.26 10.28 1.09
C TYR A 181 -2.30 9.25 2.22
N GLN A 182 -1.98 9.70 3.43
CA GLN A 182 -1.85 8.84 4.60
C GLN A 182 -2.94 9.12 5.63
N TRP A 183 -3.70 8.07 5.94
CA TRP A 183 -4.55 7.93 7.12
C TRP A 183 -3.92 6.93 8.10
N ASP A 184 -4.46 6.80 9.31
CA ASP A 184 -3.95 5.84 10.28
C ASP A 184 -4.15 4.40 9.80
N GLY A 185 -3.07 3.74 9.39
CA GLY A 185 -3.10 2.36 8.91
C GLY A 185 -3.51 2.17 7.45
N PHE A 186 -3.70 3.25 6.67
CA PHE A 186 -3.99 3.20 5.24
C PHE A 186 -3.22 4.27 4.47
N LEU A 187 -2.57 3.87 3.37
CA LEU A 187 -1.87 4.78 2.48
C LEU A 187 -2.33 4.54 1.04
N LEU A 188 -2.69 5.63 0.37
CA LEU A 188 -2.95 5.68 -1.07
C LEU A 188 -1.83 6.47 -1.74
N TYR A 189 -1.17 5.84 -2.69
CA TYR A 189 -0.12 6.42 -3.50
C TYR A 189 -0.72 6.79 -4.84
N ASP A 190 -0.53 8.03 -5.27
CA ASP A 190 -0.94 8.49 -6.59
C ASP A 190 0.18 9.25 -7.28
N MET A 191 0.38 8.97 -8.56
CA MET A 191 1.41 9.63 -9.34
C MET A 191 1.19 11.13 -9.42
N VAL A 192 2.27 11.90 -9.33
CA VAL A 192 2.26 13.33 -9.62
C VAL A 192 2.20 13.52 -11.14
N ASP A 193 1.11 14.11 -11.63
CA ASP A 193 0.94 14.41 -13.05
C ASP A 193 2.09 15.26 -13.59
N GLY A 194 2.50 14.99 -14.83
CA GLY A 194 3.60 15.70 -15.49
C GLY A 194 5.00 15.19 -15.13
N THR A 195 5.12 14.22 -14.21
CA THR A 195 6.41 13.54 -13.96
C THR A 195 6.88 12.84 -15.23
N GLY A 196 8.06 13.24 -15.74
CA GLY A 196 8.67 12.66 -16.93
C GLY A 196 7.93 12.91 -18.24
N GLY A 197 6.97 13.84 -18.29
CA GLY A 197 6.19 14.17 -19.49
C GLY A 197 5.24 13.08 -19.99
N ALA A 198 5.16 11.95 -19.29
CA ALA A 198 4.36 10.79 -19.67
C ALA A 198 2.91 10.92 -19.17
N GLN A 199 1.97 10.44 -19.97
CA GLN A 199 0.55 10.44 -19.59
C GLN A 199 0.29 9.35 -18.55
N ARG A 200 -0.62 9.59 -17.59
CA ARG A 200 -1.06 8.59 -16.59
C ARG A 200 -1.37 7.21 -17.18
N ALA A 201 -1.92 7.18 -18.40
CA ALA A 201 -2.25 5.96 -19.14
C ALA A 201 -1.03 5.08 -19.48
N THR A 202 0.19 5.63 -19.53
CA THR A 202 1.40 4.90 -19.91
C THR A 202 2.10 4.24 -18.73
N PHE A 203 1.82 4.67 -17.49
CA PHE A 203 2.39 4.04 -16.30
C PHE A 203 1.70 2.70 -16.01
N THR A 204 2.48 1.70 -15.59
CA THR A 204 1.99 0.42 -15.09
C THR A 204 1.39 0.56 -13.68
N GLN A 205 1.90 1.53 -12.92
CA GLN A 205 1.49 1.78 -11.55
C GLN A 205 1.17 3.27 -11.29
N PRO A 206 0.11 3.83 -11.89
CA PRO A 206 -0.26 5.23 -11.65
C PRO A 206 -0.76 5.48 -10.22
N SER A 207 -1.38 4.48 -9.59
CA SER A 207 -1.70 4.49 -8.16
C SER A 207 -1.51 3.11 -7.58
N TYR A 208 -1.39 3.02 -6.27
CA TYR A 208 -1.46 1.77 -5.53
C TYR A 208 -1.79 2.05 -4.06
N ALA A 209 -2.14 1.02 -3.30
CA ALA A 209 -2.55 1.19 -1.92
C ALA A 209 -1.96 0.14 -1.00
N THR A 210 -1.83 0.51 0.27
CA THR A 210 -1.46 -0.40 1.35
C THR A 210 -2.28 -0.13 2.60
N PHE A 211 -2.53 -1.17 3.37
CA PHE A 211 -3.05 -1.04 4.72
C PHE A 211 -2.37 -1.99 5.68
N SER A 212 -2.26 -1.54 6.93
CA SER A 212 -1.66 -2.27 8.05
C SER A 212 -2.61 -2.37 9.24
N ARG A 213 -3.88 -1.98 9.06
CA ARG A 213 -4.95 -2.12 10.06
C ARG A 213 -6.18 -2.76 9.47
N THR A 214 -6.97 -3.33 10.38
CA THR A 214 -8.28 -3.93 10.13
C THR A 214 -9.32 -2.86 9.81
N ASP A 215 -9.23 -1.69 10.45
CA ASP A 215 -10.19 -0.61 10.36
C ASP A 215 -9.49 0.76 10.33
N VAL A 216 -10.12 1.73 9.67
CA VAL A 216 -9.75 3.15 9.73
C VAL A 216 -11.02 3.93 10.09
N GLY A 217 -11.05 4.49 11.30
CA GLY A 217 -12.29 4.97 11.88
C GLY A 217 -13.31 3.82 11.99
N GLU A 218 -14.48 4.00 11.40
CA GLU A 218 -15.55 2.99 11.38
C GLU A 218 -15.54 2.11 10.12
N ILE A 219 -14.57 2.31 9.22
CA ILE A 219 -14.52 1.61 7.93
C ILE A 219 -13.61 0.38 8.02
N ARG A 220 -14.20 -0.80 7.81
CA ARG A 220 -13.48 -2.08 7.74
C ARG A 220 -12.70 -2.21 6.43
N LEU A 221 -11.39 -2.40 6.49
CA LEU A 221 -10.55 -2.70 5.33
C LEU A 221 -10.59 -4.20 5.02
N THR A 222 -11.06 -4.56 3.83
CA THR A 222 -11.27 -5.96 3.41
C THR A 222 -10.37 -6.30 2.23
N ALA A 223 -9.44 -7.23 2.46
CA ALA A 223 -8.60 -7.80 1.41
C ALA A 223 -9.35 -8.92 0.65
N GLU A 224 -8.80 -9.30 -0.50
CA GLU A 224 -9.17 -10.54 -1.18
C GLU A 224 -8.71 -11.77 -0.35
N HIS A 225 -9.18 -12.97 -0.75
CA HIS A 225 -8.77 -14.26 -0.17
C HIS A 225 -9.06 -14.46 1.32
N GLY A 226 -9.90 -13.60 1.92
CA GLY A 226 -10.25 -13.68 3.33
C GLY A 226 -9.09 -13.36 4.29
N ILE A 227 -8.00 -12.76 3.79
CA ILE A 227 -6.86 -12.40 4.62
C ILE A 227 -7.13 -11.07 5.32
N ALA A 228 -6.82 -11.04 6.62
CA ALA A 228 -6.90 -9.84 7.44
C ALA A 228 -5.55 -9.59 8.12
N ILE A 229 -5.34 -8.34 8.54
CA ILE A 229 -4.24 -7.99 9.43
C ILE A 229 -4.36 -8.82 10.72
N GLY A 230 -3.22 -9.34 11.19
CA GLY A 230 -3.14 -10.24 12.34
C GLY A 230 -3.42 -11.72 12.04
N ALA A 231 -3.82 -12.08 10.81
CA ALA A 231 -3.95 -13.49 10.43
C ALA A 231 -2.60 -14.22 10.56
N THR A 232 -2.62 -15.49 10.96
CA THR A 232 -1.40 -16.27 11.11
C THR A 232 -0.77 -16.61 9.76
N VAL A 233 0.53 -16.85 9.75
CA VAL A 233 1.23 -17.36 8.55
C VAL A 233 0.56 -18.62 7.99
N ASP A 234 0.11 -19.53 8.84
CA ASP A 234 -0.56 -20.76 8.39
C ASP A 234 -1.91 -20.48 7.71
N ALA A 235 -2.67 -19.47 8.19
CA ALA A 235 -3.90 -19.05 7.54
C ALA A 235 -3.62 -18.45 6.15
N VAL A 236 -2.53 -17.68 6.00
CA VAL A 236 -2.12 -17.16 4.69
C VAL A 236 -1.73 -18.29 3.74
N ARG A 237 -0.97 -19.29 4.21
CA ARG A 237 -0.62 -20.47 3.40
C ARG A 237 -1.82 -21.30 2.99
N ALA A 238 -2.79 -21.47 3.90
CA ALA A 238 -4.04 -22.17 3.62
C ALA A 238 -4.85 -21.48 2.50
N ALA A 239 -4.70 -20.16 2.35
CA ALA A 239 -5.30 -19.40 1.25
C ALA A 239 -4.61 -19.60 -0.11
N ARG A 240 -3.51 -20.38 -0.17
CA ARG A 240 -2.78 -20.77 -1.39
C ARG A 240 -2.25 -19.59 -2.21
N PRO A 241 -1.30 -18.81 -1.67
CA PRO A 241 -0.60 -17.78 -2.43
C PRO A 241 0.22 -18.40 -3.58
N ASP A 242 0.45 -17.63 -4.64
CA ASP A 242 1.25 -18.05 -5.80
C ASP A 242 2.74 -18.11 -5.46
N LYS A 243 3.21 -17.23 -4.56
CA LYS A 243 4.61 -17.17 -4.13
C LYS A 243 4.75 -16.88 -2.64
N GLU A 244 5.76 -17.49 -2.03
CA GLU A 244 6.30 -17.14 -0.72
C GLU A 244 7.73 -16.64 -0.89
N ILE A 245 8.02 -15.45 -0.39
CA ILE A 245 9.33 -14.79 -0.53
C ILE A 245 9.83 -14.45 0.88
N PRO A 246 10.88 -15.13 1.38
CA PRO A 246 11.53 -14.75 2.62
C PRO A 246 12.02 -13.29 2.55
N ARG A 247 11.78 -12.52 3.61
CA ARG A 247 12.21 -11.12 3.72
C ARG A 247 13.09 -10.92 4.97
N GLY A 248 14.20 -10.23 4.76
CA GLY A 248 15.14 -9.91 5.84
C GLY A 248 15.75 -11.15 6.49
N SER A 249 16.33 -10.97 7.67
CA SER A 249 17.00 -12.04 8.45
C SER A 249 16.13 -12.61 9.57
N ALA A 250 14.95 -12.03 9.85
CA ALA A 250 14.12 -12.35 11.02
C ALA A 250 12.89 -13.23 10.72
N GLY A 251 12.91 -14.00 9.63
CA GLY A 251 11.82 -14.93 9.30
C GLY A 251 10.54 -14.29 8.79
N SER A 252 10.54 -12.98 8.50
CA SER A 252 9.43 -12.30 7.82
C SER A 252 9.20 -12.90 6.43
N ILE A 253 7.94 -13.00 6.01
CA ILE A 253 7.58 -13.61 4.72
C ILE A 253 6.65 -12.65 3.98
N ARG A 254 6.93 -12.47 2.69
CA ARG A 254 6.02 -11.85 1.74
C ARG A 254 5.29 -12.93 0.95
N PHE A 255 3.98 -12.91 0.98
CA PHE A 255 3.13 -13.75 0.15
C PHE A 255 2.58 -12.93 -1.02
N VAL A 256 2.54 -13.52 -2.21
CA VAL A 256 1.97 -12.89 -3.39
C VAL A 256 0.82 -13.75 -3.89
N PHE A 257 -0.35 -13.15 -3.98
CA PHE A 257 -1.56 -13.73 -4.56
C PHE A 257 -1.83 -13.09 -5.91
N ASP A 258 -2.42 -13.87 -6.81
CA ASP A 258 -2.83 -13.41 -8.13
C ASP A 258 -1.71 -12.76 -8.94
N LEU A 259 -0.53 -13.38 -8.90
CA LEU A 259 0.66 -12.91 -9.60
C LEU A 259 0.38 -12.72 -11.10
N ALA A 260 -0.45 -13.60 -11.67
CA ALA A 260 -0.83 -13.56 -13.08
C ALA A 260 -1.67 -12.33 -13.46
N ARG A 261 -2.30 -11.63 -12.51
CA ARG A 261 -3.11 -10.41 -12.79
C ARG A 261 -2.25 -9.18 -13.02
N SER A 262 -1.04 -9.11 -12.43
CA SER A 262 -0.11 -7.99 -12.61
C SER A 262 0.43 -7.92 -14.04
N LYS A 263 -0.37 -7.38 -14.95
CA LYS A 263 -0.06 -7.18 -16.38
C LYS A 263 -0.06 -5.70 -16.73
N ALA A 264 0.88 -5.29 -17.58
CA ALA A 264 0.89 -3.95 -18.13
C ALA A 264 -0.23 -3.81 -19.17
N GLY A 265 -1.17 -2.90 -18.96
CA GLY A 265 -2.25 -2.61 -19.90
C GLY A 265 -3.62 -2.40 -19.22
N PRO A 266 -4.65 -2.01 -19.97
CA PRO A 266 -6.01 -1.87 -19.46
C PRO A 266 -6.81 -3.21 -19.48
N PRO A 267 -7.67 -3.47 -18.49
CA PRO A 267 -7.70 -2.77 -17.20
C PRO A 267 -6.42 -3.08 -16.42
N VAL A 268 -5.90 -2.09 -15.70
CA VAL A 268 -4.77 -2.34 -14.80
C VAL A 268 -5.27 -3.20 -13.67
N GLN A 269 -4.60 -4.34 -13.48
CA GLN A 269 -4.87 -5.23 -12.36
C GLN A 269 -3.59 -5.46 -11.57
N TYR A 270 -3.74 -5.49 -10.25
CA TYR A 270 -2.65 -5.74 -9.32
C TYR A 270 -2.82 -7.06 -8.61
N SER A 271 -1.67 -7.58 -8.22
CA SER A 271 -1.56 -8.68 -7.28
C SER A 271 -1.82 -8.16 -5.87
N MET A 272 -2.37 -9.04 -5.04
CA MET A 272 -2.45 -8.79 -3.60
C MET A 272 -1.19 -9.35 -2.96
N VAL A 273 -0.47 -8.49 -2.24
CA VAL A 273 0.75 -8.84 -1.53
C VAL A 273 0.52 -8.70 -0.04
N VAL A 274 0.92 -9.73 0.70
CA VAL A 274 0.73 -9.83 2.14
C VAL A 274 2.10 -9.94 2.80
N ASP A 275 2.44 -8.95 3.61
CA ASP A 275 3.68 -8.98 4.41
C ASP A 275 3.38 -9.47 5.83
N THR A 276 4.27 -10.31 6.35
CA THR A 276 4.23 -10.81 7.73
C THR A 276 5.49 -10.46 8.49
N ASP A 277 5.41 -10.44 9.82
CA ASP A 277 6.57 -10.38 10.71
C ASP A 277 7.21 -11.76 10.98
N GLY A 278 6.72 -12.81 10.32
CA GLY A 278 7.10 -14.20 10.54
C GLY A 278 6.10 -14.98 11.40
N THR A 279 5.18 -14.28 12.08
CA THR A 279 4.10 -14.89 12.88
C THR A 279 2.72 -14.52 12.34
N SER A 280 2.53 -13.23 12.03
CA SER A 280 1.22 -12.68 11.65
C SER A 280 1.31 -11.66 10.52
N VAL A 281 0.20 -11.46 9.82
CA VAL A 281 0.07 -10.45 8.76
C VAL A 281 0.15 -9.05 9.37
N THR A 282 1.07 -8.23 8.84
CA THR A 282 1.28 -6.85 9.30
C THR A 282 0.90 -5.82 8.25
N ALA A 283 0.88 -6.18 6.97
CA ALA A 283 0.42 -5.30 5.91
C ALA A 283 -0.13 -6.07 4.70
N VAL A 284 -1.06 -5.43 4.01
CA VAL A 284 -1.56 -5.83 2.69
C VAL A 284 -1.29 -4.70 1.71
N LEU A 285 -0.78 -5.04 0.53
CA LEU A 285 -0.42 -4.13 -0.55
C LEU A 285 -1.09 -4.59 -1.84
N TYR A 286 -1.65 -3.68 -2.61
CA TYR A 286 -2.14 -3.92 -3.97
C TYR A 286 -1.24 -3.18 -4.95
N TYR A 287 -0.33 -3.90 -5.61
CA TYR A 287 0.66 -3.29 -6.50
C TYR A 287 1.06 -4.21 -7.66
N PHE A 288 1.78 -3.65 -8.63
CA PHE A 288 2.28 -4.39 -9.79
C PHE A 288 3.46 -5.30 -9.41
N ALA A 289 3.18 -6.59 -9.19
CA ALA A 289 4.17 -7.60 -8.84
C ALA A 289 4.66 -8.36 -10.09
N ALA A 290 5.36 -7.70 -11.02
CA ALA A 290 6.00 -8.42 -12.13
C ALA A 290 7.35 -9.01 -11.71
N GLY A 291 7.50 -10.34 -11.86
CA GLY A 291 8.81 -10.99 -11.88
C GLY A 291 9.60 -11.05 -10.56
N SER A 292 8.95 -10.90 -9.39
CA SER A 292 9.58 -11.17 -8.07
C SER A 292 9.85 -12.64 -7.84
#